data_AF-A0A7J8F5Y8-F1
#
_entry.id   AF-A0A7J8F5Y8-F1
#
_cell.length_a   1.000
_cell.length_b   1.000
_cell.length_c   1.000
_cell.angle_alpha   90.00
_cell.angle_beta   90.00
_cell.angle_gamma   90.00
#
_symmetry.space_group_name_H-M   'P 1'
#
loop_
_entity.id
_entity.type
_entity.pdbx_description
1 polymer ?
#
loop_
_entity_poly.entity_id
_entity_poly.type
_entity_poly.pdbx_seq_one_letter_code
_entity_poly.pdbx_strand_id
1 'polypeptide(L)'
;MAERSQTALEAGSDMGKDDVIGGNVSKYMVLPAGYCGQPKKGHLIFDACFESGNLGRVDQVSEFEYDLFIRPDTCNSRFRVWFNFTVENVKESQEVIKVGAYSAVFQD
;
A
#
# COMPACT_ATOMS: atom_id res chain seq x y z
N MET A 1 30.74 -20.93 5.23
CA MET A 1 30.62 -19.63 5.93
C MET A 1 29.63 -18.83 5.13
N ALA A 2 28.42 -18.64 5.65
CA ALA A 2 27.35 -17.93 4.94
C ALA A 2 27.56 -16.43 5.14
N GLU A 3 27.78 -15.70 4.05
CA GLU A 3 27.87 -14.24 4.10
C GLU A 3 26.50 -13.65 3.80
N ARG A 4 26.03 -12.91 4.80
CA ARG A 4 24.73 -12.29 4.95
C ARG A 4 24.73 -10.96 4.19
N SER A 5 24.08 -10.90 3.03
CA SER A 5 23.78 -9.62 2.38
C SER A 5 22.59 -8.98 3.09
N GLN A 6 22.88 -7.95 3.89
CA GLN A 6 21.88 -7.07 4.49
C GLN A 6 21.46 -6.04 3.45
N THR A 7 20.25 -6.13 2.92
CA THR A 7 19.57 -4.99 2.28
C THR A 7 18.67 -4.35 3.33
N ALA A 8 19.16 -3.26 3.95
CA ALA A 8 18.36 -2.39 4.79
C ALA A 8 17.32 -1.70 3.89
N LEU A 9 16.04 -1.92 4.18
CA LEU A 9 14.95 -1.14 3.60
C LEU A 9 14.82 0.11 4.47
N GLU A 10 15.35 1.22 3.96
CA GLU A 10 15.23 2.55 4.58
C GLU A 10 13.75 2.90 4.72
N ALA A 11 13.28 3.01 5.97
CA ALA A 11 11.96 3.49 6.30
C ALA A 11 11.89 5.00 6.01
N GLY A 12 11.54 5.34 4.77
CA GLY A 12 11.30 6.71 4.34
C GLY A 12 10.12 7.31 5.10
N SER A 13 10.44 8.15 6.09
CA SER A 13 9.49 9.02 6.77
C SER A 13 9.49 10.36 6.03
N ASP A 14 8.54 10.60 5.12
CA ASP A 14 8.35 11.92 4.52
C ASP A 14 6.93 12.42 4.74
N MET A 15 6.79 13.25 5.78
CA MET A 15 5.63 14.11 6.01
C MET A 15 5.70 15.28 5.02
N GLY A 16 5.30 15.03 3.77
CA GLY A 16 5.21 16.02 2.70
C GLY A 16 3.77 16.22 2.25
N LYS A 17 3.13 17.28 2.75
CA LYS A 17 2.02 17.93 2.04
C LYS A 17 2.57 18.34 0.68
N ASP A 18 1.90 17.95 -0.41
CA ASP A 18 1.78 18.72 -1.65
C ASP A 18 0.86 17.94 -2.61
N ASP A 19 -0.07 18.65 -3.26
CA ASP A 19 -0.95 18.18 -4.34
C ASP A 19 -0.15 17.85 -5.62
N VAL A 20 0.90 17.06 -5.50
CA VAL A 20 1.66 16.47 -6.60
C VAL A 20 0.98 15.17 -6.96
N ILE A 21 0.87 14.91 -8.26
CA ILE A 21 0.49 13.61 -8.82
C ILE A 21 1.58 12.62 -8.39
N GLY A 22 1.49 12.13 -7.15
CA GLY A 22 2.30 11.04 -6.64
C GLY A 22 2.08 9.87 -7.56
N GLY A 23 3.18 9.30 -8.06
CA GLY A 23 3.16 8.14 -8.94
C GLY A 23 2.46 6.94 -8.30
N ASN A 24 2.50 5.80 -8.99
CA ASN A 24 1.98 4.59 -8.37
C ASN A 24 2.84 4.23 -7.14
N VAL A 25 2.19 3.70 -6.13
CA VAL A 25 2.85 3.02 -5.02
C VAL A 25 3.73 1.89 -5.60
N SER A 26 4.96 1.76 -5.12
CA SER A 26 5.91 0.72 -5.58
C SER A 26 6.48 -0.02 -4.38
N LYS A 27 6.16 -1.31 -4.24
CA LYS A 27 6.60 -2.19 -3.15
C LYS A 27 6.59 -1.52 -1.77
N TYR A 28 5.54 -0.75 -1.49
CA TYR A 28 5.42 0.04 -0.27
C TYR A 28 4.90 -0.82 0.87
N MET A 29 5.73 -0.97 1.89
CA MET A 29 5.37 -1.68 3.10
C MET A 29 4.72 -0.73 4.09
N VAL A 30 3.52 -1.09 4.54
CA VAL A 30 2.78 -0.30 5.51
C VAL A 30 3.06 -0.83 6.91
N LEU A 31 3.53 0.05 7.80
CA LEU A 31 3.79 -0.25 9.19
C LEU A 31 2.82 0.52 10.09
N PRO A 32 2.28 -0.08 11.16
CA PRO A 32 1.41 0.62 12.10
C PRO A 32 2.12 1.84 12.71
N ALA A 33 1.36 2.91 12.97
CA ALA A 33 1.89 4.10 13.60
C ALA A 33 2.55 3.78 14.96
N GLY A 34 3.79 4.21 15.16
CA GLY A 34 4.56 3.92 16.38
C GLY A 34 5.19 2.52 16.43
N TYR A 35 5.11 1.73 15.35
CA TYR A 35 5.81 0.46 15.26
C TYR A 35 7.33 0.67 15.08
N CYS A 36 8.14 0.15 16.01
CA CYS A 36 9.60 0.27 16.00
C CYS A 36 10.34 -1.07 15.79
N GLY A 37 9.65 -2.11 15.32
CA GLY A 37 10.20 -3.44 15.11
C GLY A 37 10.62 -3.74 13.66
N GLN A 38 11.16 -4.94 13.45
CA GLN A 38 11.37 -5.48 12.11
C GLN A 38 10.02 -5.83 11.47
N PRO A 39 9.86 -5.68 10.14
CA PRO A 39 8.68 -6.15 9.44
C PRO A 39 8.35 -7.62 9.74
N LYS A 40 7.06 -7.92 9.92
CA LYS A 40 6.54 -9.27 10.20
C LYS A 40 5.50 -9.65 9.17
N LYS A 41 5.17 -10.95 9.10
CA LYS A 41 4.05 -11.44 8.30
C LYS A 41 2.76 -10.74 8.73
N GLY A 42 2.05 -10.17 7.76
CA GLY A 42 0.86 -9.34 7.97
C GLY A 42 1.09 -7.84 7.82
N HIS A 43 2.34 -7.37 7.79
CA HIS A 43 2.64 -6.00 7.36
C HIS A 43 2.57 -5.94 5.83
N LEU A 44 1.39 -5.59 5.32
CA LEU A 44 1.09 -5.66 3.90
C LEU A 44 2.04 -4.78 3.06
N ILE A 45 2.42 -5.32 1.91
CA ILE A 45 3.24 -4.63 0.92
C ILE A 45 2.34 -4.38 -0.29
N PHE A 46 2.13 -3.11 -0.64
CA PHE A 46 1.33 -2.71 -1.78
C PHE A 46 2.22 -2.34 -2.96
N ASP A 47 1.83 -2.77 -4.15
CA ASP A 47 2.52 -2.41 -5.38
C ASP A 47 1.52 -2.15 -6.49
N ALA A 48 1.69 -1.04 -7.20
CA ALA A 48 0.96 -0.66 -8.39
C ALA A 48 1.89 -0.16 -9.49
N CYS A 49 3.21 -0.33 -9.34
CA CYS A 49 4.22 0.14 -10.29
C CYS A 49 4.40 -0.84 -11.46
N PHE A 50 3.30 -1.21 -12.10
CA PHE A 50 3.25 -2.12 -13.24
C PHE A 50 2.23 -1.66 -14.29
N GLU A 51 2.23 -2.32 -15.45
CA GLU A 51 1.31 -2.01 -16.55
C GLU A 51 -0.15 -2.13 -16.08
N SER A 52 -0.93 -1.05 -16.19
CA SER A 52 -2.31 -0.88 -15.68
C SER A 52 -2.49 -0.64 -14.18
N GLY A 53 -1.42 -0.59 -13.38
CA GLY A 53 -1.52 -0.34 -11.94
C GLY A 53 -2.07 1.06 -11.63
N ASN A 54 -2.93 1.13 -10.60
CA ASN A 54 -3.54 2.37 -10.16
C ASN A 54 -3.76 2.40 -8.63
N LEU A 55 -2.77 2.91 -7.91
CA LEU A 55 -2.84 3.18 -6.47
C LEU A 55 -1.81 4.27 -6.15
N GLY A 56 -2.26 5.40 -5.59
CA GLY A 56 -1.40 6.55 -5.31
C GLY A 56 -0.90 6.62 -3.87
N ARG A 57 -1.70 6.16 -2.90
CA ARG A 57 -1.34 6.14 -1.48
C ARG A 57 -2.08 5.04 -0.74
N VAL A 58 -1.47 4.56 0.34
CA VAL A 58 -2.06 3.63 1.29
C VAL A 58 -1.78 4.12 2.70
N ASP A 59 -2.82 4.30 3.50
CA ASP A 59 -2.70 4.66 4.91
C ASP A 59 -3.28 3.52 5.76
N GLN A 60 -2.57 3.06 6.80
CA GLN A 60 -3.12 2.09 7.74
C GLN A 60 -3.96 2.80 8.80
N VAL A 61 -5.24 2.44 8.88
CA VAL A 61 -6.20 3.01 9.84
C VAL A 61 -6.28 2.16 11.10
N SER A 62 -6.26 0.83 10.96
CA SER A 62 -6.26 -0.11 12.08
C SER A 62 -5.47 -1.38 11.73
N GLU A 63 -5.42 -2.36 12.63
CA GLU A 63 -4.66 -3.61 12.43
C GLU A 63 -5.04 -4.34 11.13
N PHE A 64 -6.31 -4.25 10.73
CA PHE A 64 -6.87 -4.91 9.53
C PHE A 64 -7.59 -3.93 8.62
N GLU A 65 -7.27 -2.64 8.70
CA GLU A 65 -7.95 -1.63 7.91
C GLU A 65 -6.94 -0.69 7.29
N TYR A 66 -7.04 -0.56 5.98
CA TYR A 66 -6.23 0.33 5.17
C TYR A 66 -7.16 1.22 4.38
N ASP A 67 -6.84 2.51 4.30
CA ASP A 67 -7.42 3.45 3.37
C ASP A 67 -6.57 3.48 2.09
N LEU A 68 -7.18 3.10 0.97
CA LEU A 68 -6.54 3.16 -0.34
C LEU A 68 -6.97 4.41 -1.12
N PHE A 69 -5.99 5.14 -1.64
CA PHE A 69 -6.20 6.35 -2.44
C PHE A 69 -5.86 6.07 -3.91
N ILE A 70 -6.90 5.86 -4.70
CA ILE A 70 -6.81 5.64 -6.15
C ILE A 70 -6.50 6.96 -6.85
N ARG A 71 -5.57 6.96 -7.81
CA ARG A 71 -5.23 8.18 -8.55
C ARG A 71 -6.39 8.58 -9.47
N PRO A 72 -6.64 9.88 -9.68
CA PRO A 72 -7.58 10.33 -10.69
C PRO A 72 -7.08 9.93 -12.08
N ASP A 73 -8.00 9.56 -12.97
CA ASP A 73 -7.64 9.28 -14.37
C ASP A 73 -7.16 10.56 -15.06
N THR A 74 -6.15 10.42 -15.94
CA THR A 74 -5.57 11.52 -16.73
C THR A 74 -6.62 12.29 -17.54
N CYS A 75 -7.74 11.63 -17.89
CA CYS A 75 -8.79 12.18 -18.76
C CYS A 75 -10.12 12.47 -18.05
N ASN A 76 -10.30 12.13 -16.75
CA ASN A 76 -11.55 12.40 -16.04
C ASN A 76 -11.37 12.38 -14.50
N SER A 77 -11.28 13.56 -13.88
CA SER A 77 -11.07 13.67 -12.43
C SER A 77 -12.30 13.36 -11.57
N ARG A 78 -13.50 13.19 -12.17
CA ARG A 78 -14.75 12.97 -11.41
C ARG A 78 -14.99 11.53 -11.01
N PHE A 79 -14.48 10.56 -11.76
CA PHE A 79 -14.70 9.14 -11.48
C PHE A 79 -13.38 8.46 -11.13
N ARG A 80 -13.39 7.67 -10.06
CA ARG A 80 -12.25 6.86 -9.59
C ARG A 80 -12.70 5.42 -9.53
N VAL A 81 -12.83 4.79 -10.71
CA VAL A 81 -13.46 3.47 -10.86
C VAL A 81 -12.46 2.35 -11.09
N TRP A 82 -11.28 2.65 -11.64
CA TRP A 82 -10.25 1.66 -11.93
C TRP A 82 -9.26 1.54 -10.78
N PHE A 83 -9.13 0.35 -10.20
CA PHE A 83 -8.11 0.02 -9.22
C PHE A 83 -7.40 -1.25 -9.66
N ASN A 84 -6.07 -1.21 -9.64
CA ASN A 84 -5.27 -2.40 -9.87
C ASN A 84 -3.97 -2.28 -9.09
N PHE A 85 -3.72 -3.23 -8.21
CA PHE A 85 -2.54 -3.30 -7.35
C PHE A 85 -2.36 -4.73 -6.87
N THR A 86 -1.16 -5.07 -6.45
CA THR A 86 -0.85 -6.34 -5.80
C THR A 86 -0.58 -6.10 -4.32
N VAL A 87 -0.87 -7.12 -3.52
CA VAL A 87 -0.62 -7.14 -2.09
C VAL A 87 0.23 -8.36 -1.78
N GLU A 88 1.34 -8.15 -1.08
CA GLU A 88 2.25 -9.20 -0.63
C GLU A 88 2.38 -9.19 0.90
N ASN A 89 3.06 -10.20 1.45
CA ASN A 89 3.30 -10.37 2.88
C ASN A 89 2.01 -10.53 3.74
N VAL A 90 0.97 -11.12 3.15
CA VAL A 90 -0.32 -11.40 3.80
C VAL A 90 -0.16 -12.44 4.91
N LYS A 91 -0.89 -12.27 6.02
CA LYS A 91 -1.03 -13.26 7.10
C LYS A 91 -2.32 -14.08 6.93
N GLU A 92 -2.29 -15.32 7.41
CA GLU A 92 -3.50 -16.17 7.48
C GLU A 92 -4.60 -15.48 8.30
N SER A 93 -5.84 -15.49 7.79
CA SER A 93 -7.03 -14.84 8.37
C SER A 93 -7.02 -13.32 8.41
N GLN A 94 -6.27 -12.65 7.54
CA GLN A 94 -6.28 -11.19 7.41
C GLN A 94 -7.39 -10.75 6.44
N GLU A 95 -8.59 -10.53 6.97
CA GLU A 95 -9.76 -10.14 6.19
C GLU A 95 -10.05 -8.64 6.33
N VAL A 96 -10.40 -8.02 5.19
CA VAL A 96 -10.84 -6.63 4.98
C VAL A 96 -9.75 -5.62 4.58
N ILE A 97 -9.94 -4.99 3.42
CA ILE A 97 -9.23 -3.79 2.96
C ILE A 97 -10.29 -2.78 2.53
N LYS A 98 -10.18 -1.51 2.96
CA LYS A 98 -11.12 -0.45 2.56
C LYS A 98 -10.50 0.42 1.47
N VAL A 99 -11.04 0.32 0.26
CA VAL A 99 -10.73 1.30 -0.78
C VAL A 99 -11.55 2.55 -0.46
N GLY A 100 -11.01 3.76 -0.61
CA GLY A 100 -11.77 4.99 -0.31
C GLY A 100 -13.19 4.94 -0.94
N ALA A 101 -14.21 5.01 -0.08
CA ALA A 101 -15.65 4.83 -0.36
C ALA A 101 -16.15 3.45 -0.85
N TYR A 102 -15.29 2.42 -0.99
CA TYR A 102 -15.66 1.08 -1.46
C TYR A 102 -14.90 -0.01 -0.70
N SER A 103 -15.60 -0.94 -0.04
CA SER A 103 -14.94 -2.07 0.64
C SER A 103 -14.50 -3.13 -0.38
N ALA A 104 -13.25 -3.57 -0.35
CA ALA A 104 -12.77 -4.72 -1.12
C ALA A 104 -12.65 -5.93 -0.17
N VAL A 105 -13.45 -6.95 -0.43
CA VAL A 105 -13.36 -8.26 0.25
C VAL A 105 -12.58 -9.18 -0.67
N PHE A 106 -11.43 -9.67 -0.22
CA PHE A 106 -10.69 -10.71 -0.92
C PHE A 106 -11.30 -12.06 -0.52
N GLN A 107 -11.68 -12.86 -1.51
CA GLN A 107 -12.12 -14.24 -1.33
C GLN A 107 -10.93 -15.14 -1.71
N ASP A 108 -10.70 -16.18 -0.90
CA ASP A 108 -9.57 -17.12 -1.00
C ASP A 108 -9.33 -17.68 -2.42
#